data_AF-A0A2V5V2A5-F1
#
_entry.id   AF-A0A2V5V2A5-F1
#
_cell.length_a   1.000
_cell.length_b   1.000
_cell.length_c   1.000
_cell.angle_alpha   90.00
_cell.angle_beta   90.00
_cell.angle_gamma   90.00
#
_symmetry.space_group_name_H-M   'P 1'
#
loop_
_entity.id
_entity.type
_entity.pdbx_description
1 polymer ?
#
loop_
_entity_poly.entity_id
_entity_poly.type
_entity_poly.pdbx_seq_one_letter_code
_entity_poly.pdbx_strand_id
1 'polypeptide(L)' 'MQKIGFAEALDSIVASDPRYQRDSYVFLRDALDFTTKQQKKVKGATVRHVSGPELLEGVRRYALKEFGPLVMTVFDS' A
#
# COMPACT_ATOMS: atom_id res chain seq x y z
N MET A 1 -7.46 18.94 15.67
CA MET A 1 -7.34 18.61 14.24
C MET A 1 -8.32 17.48 13.96
N GLN A 2 -9.43 17.75 13.27
CA GLN A 2 -10.34 16.68 12.85
C GLN A 2 -9.56 15.71 11.95
N LYS A 3 -9.66 14.42 12.23
CA LYS A 3 -9.09 13.40 11.34
C LYS A 3 -10.00 13.35 10.11
N ILE A 4 -9.55 13.96 9.01
CA ILE A 4 -10.17 13.79 7.69
C ILE A 4 -10.16 12.30 7.32
N GLY A 5 -11.20 11.84 6.62
CA GLY A 5 -11.28 10.46 6.17
C GLY A 5 -10.16 10.14 5.18
N PHE A 6 -9.78 8.87 5.06
CA PHE A 6 -8.75 8.46 4.09
C PHE A 6 -9.10 8.88 2.66
N ALA A 7 -10.37 8.67 2.26
CA ALA A 7 -10.85 9.06 0.94
C ALA A 7 -10.72 10.58 0.70
N GLU A 8 -11.14 11.39 1.66
CA GLU A 8 -11.08 12.85 1.59
C GLU A 8 -9.63 13.37 1.58
N ALA A 9 -8.75 12.72 2.35
CA ALA A 9 -7.33 13.02 2.36
C ALA A 9 -6.71 12.75 0.99
N LEU A 10 -7.05 11.62 0.36
CA LEU A 10 -6.61 11.32 -1.00
C LEU A 10 -7.14 12.33 -2.02
N ASP A 11 -8.41 12.73 -1.93
CA ASP A 11 -8.98 13.74 -2.83
C ASP A 11 -8.23 15.07 -2.71
N SER A 12 -7.90 15.48 -1.47
CA SER A 12 -7.13 16.69 -1.21
C SER A 12 -5.70 16.61 -1.76
N ILE A 13 -5.03 15.46 -1.61
CA ILE A 13 -3.67 15.24 -2.12
C ILE A 13 -3.66 15.29 -3.65
N VAL A 14 -4.54 14.53 -4.31
CA VAL A 14 -4.59 14.46 -5.78
C VAL A 14 -4.99 15.79 -6.39
N ALA A 15 -5.90 16.54 -5.75
CA ALA A 15 -6.28 17.89 -6.20
C ALA A 15 -5.13 18.91 -6.06
N SER A 16 -4.30 18.78 -5.03
CA SER A 16 -3.13 19.63 -4.80
C SER A 16 -1.95 19.24 -5.71
N ASP A 17 -1.79 17.93 -5.95
CA ASP A 17 -0.63 17.35 -6.61
C ASP A 17 -0.98 16.03 -7.31
N PRO A 18 -1.25 16.07 -8.63
CA PRO A 18 -1.71 14.90 -9.39
C PRO A 18 -0.56 14.01 -9.89
N ARG A 19 0.64 14.06 -9.28
CA ARG A 19 1.80 13.25 -9.68
C ARG A 19 1.54 11.74 -9.70
N TYR A 20 0.66 11.26 -8.83
CA TYR A 20 0.24 9.87 -8.77
C TYR A 20 -1.28 9.76 -8.80
N GLN A 21 -1.81 8.73 -9.45
CA GLN A 21 -3.24 8.47 -9.45
C GLN A 21 -3.74 8.06 -8.06
N ARG A 22 -5.01 8.33 -7.78
CA ARG A 22 -5.66 7.97 -6.50
C ARG A 22 -5.48 6.49 -6.16
N ASP A 23 -5.62 5.62 -7.16
CA ASP A 23 -5.52 4.17 -6.99
C ASP A 23 -4.12 3.71 -6.58
N SER A 24 -3.07 4.45 -6.94
CA SER A 24 -1.70 4.18 -6.49
C SER A 24 -1.57 4.31 -4.96
N TYR A 25 -2.26 5.29 -4.36
CA TYR A 25 -2.28 5.45 -2.90
C TYR A 25 -3.11 4.38 -2.19
N VAL A 26 -4.23 3.99 -2.79
CA VAL A 26 -5.09 2.90 -2.29
C VAL A 26 -4.29 1.60 -2.29
N PHE A 27 -3.66 1.27 -3.42
CA PHE A 27 -2.82 0.09 -3.57
C PHE A 27 -1.68 0.06 -2.53
N LEU A 28 -1.00 1.19 -2.31
CA LEU A 28 0.08 1.27 -1.32
C LEU A 28 -0.43 1.01 0.11
N ARG A 29 -1.60 1.54 0.46
CA ARG A 29 -2.24 1.27 1.76
C ARG A 29 -2.57 -0.22 1.90
N ASP A 30 -3.14 -0.84 0.88
CA ASP A 30 -3.50 -2.25 0.91
C ASP A 30 -2.27 -3.16 0.98
N ALA A 31 -1.19 -2.79 0.29
CA ALA A 31 0.10 -3.46 0.38
C ALA A 31 0.69 -3.38 1.81
N LEU A 32 0.60 -2.21 2.46
CA LEU A 32 1.03 -2.05 3.85
C LEU A 32 0.18 -2.92 4.80
N ASP A 33 -1.14 -2.93 4.63
CA ASP A 33 -2.05 -3.76 5.42
C ASP A 33 -1.77 -5.26 5.22
N PHE A 34 -1.50 -5.68 3.99
CA PHE A 34 -1.07 -7.04 3.67
C PHE A 34 0.26 -7.40 4.37
N THR A 35 1.21 -6.47 4.38
CA THR A 35 2.53 -6.66 5.01
C THR A 35 2.43 -6.80 6.51
N THR A 36 1.67 -5.92 7.17
CA THR A 36 1.46 -5.97 8.62
C THR A 36 0.76 -7.27 9.03
N LYS A 37 -0.23 -7.73 8.26
CA LYS A 37 -0.92 -9.02 8.49
C LYS A 37 0.03 -10.21 8.34
N GLN A 38 0.92 -10.21 7.35
CA GLN A 38 1.92 -11.27 7.20
C GLN A 38 2.92 -11.29 8.36
N GLN A 39 3.44 -10.13 8.77
CA GLN A 39 4.40 -10.04 9.89
C GLN A 39 3.81 -10.57 11.20
N LYS A 40 2.54 -10.25 11.47
CA LYS A 40 1.82 -10.81 12.63
C LYS A 40 1.78 -12.34 12.62
N LYS A 41 1.56 -12.95 11.44
CA LYS A 41 1.51 -14.42 11.30
C LYS A 41 2.87 -15.08 11.49
N VAL A 42 3.94 -14.49 10.95
CA VAL A 42 5.28 -15.12 10.93
C VAL A 42 6.00 -14.99 12.27
N LYS A 43 5.94 -13.81 12.90
CA LYS A 43 6.81 -13.50 14.06
C LYS A 43 6.09 -13.55 15.40
N GLY A 44 4.79 -13.86 15.42
CA GLY A 44 3.95 -13.82 16.64
C GLY A 44 3.96 -12.45 17.34
N ALA A 45 4.49 -11.42 16.67
CA ALA A 45 4.82 -10.15 17.28
C ALA A 45 3.58 -9.25 17.35
N THR A 46 3.37 -8.66 18.52
CA THR A 46 2.51 -7.49 18.70
C THR A 46 2.91 -6.41 17.69
N VAL A 47 1.90 -5.71 17.16
CA VAL A 47 2.00 -4.73 16.04
C VAL A 47 3.34 -3.98 16.07
N ARG A 48 4.26 -4.35 15.18
CA ARG A 48 5.58 -3.71 15.05
C ARG A 48 5.61 -2.87 13.78
N HIS A 49 6.35 -1.77 13.82
CA HIS A 49 6.60 -0.91 12.66
C HIS A 49 7.15 -1.75 11.50
N VAL A 50 6.62 -1.52 10.30
CA VAL A 50 7.13 -2.13 9.07
C VAL A 50 8.33 -1.30 8.62
N SER A 51 9.49 -1.93 8.48
CA SER A 51 10.67 -1.28 7.92
C SER A 51 10.53 -1.07 6.40
N GLY A 52 11.31 -0.15 5.82
CA GLY A 52 11.31 0.10 4.37
C GLY A 52 11.50 -1.17 3.54
N PRO A 53 12.52 -2.02 3.80
CA PRO A 53 12.72 -3.26 3.07
C PRO A 53 11.54 -4.24 3.21
N GLU A 54 10.94 -4.33 4.39
CA GLU A 54 9.76 -5.17 4.61
C GLU A 54 8.54 -4.67 3.84
N LEU A 55 8.37 -3.35 3.73
CA LEU A 55 7.31 -2.75 2.93
C LEU A 55 7.51 -3.05 1.44
N LEU A 56 8.73 -2.89 0.92
CA LEU A 56 9.03 -3.17 -0.50
C LEU A 56 8.81 -4.65 -0.85
N GLU A 57 9.24 -5.57 0.01
CA GLU A 57 8.96 -7.00 -0.12
C GLU A 57 7.45 -7.27 -0.10
N GLY A 58 6.75 -6.60 0.81
CA GLY A 58 5.31 -6.65 0.95
C GLY A 58 4.55 -6.17 -0.29
N VAL A 59 4.96 -5.03 -0.86
CA VAL A 59 4.45 -4.49 -2.12
C VAL A 59 4.65 -5.50 -3.25
N ARG A 60 5.87 -6.05 -3.41
CA ARG A 60 6.14 -7.04 -4.46
C ARG A 60 5.22 -8.25 -4.34
N ARG A 61 5.08 -8.82 -3.13
CA ARG A 61 4.23 -9.98 -2.88
C ARG A 61 2.75 -9.67 -3.07
N TYR A 62 2.30 -8.49 -2.63
CA TYR A 62 0.91 -8.08 -2.78
C TYR A 62 0.54 -7.86 -4.25
N ALA A 63 1.42 -7.18 -5.00
CA ALA A 63 1.25 -6.96 -6.43
C ALA A 63 1.16 -8.28 -7.21
N LEU A 64 2.06 -9.24 -6.92
CA LEU A 64 2.01 -10.58 -7.52
C LEU A 64 0.75 -11.36 -7.11
N LYS A 65 0.22 -11.14 -5.90
CA LYS A 65 -1.01 -11.79 -5.46
C LYS A 65 -2.23 -11.23 -6.21
N GLU A 66 -2.29 -9.92 -6.39
CA GLU A 66 -3.46 -9.24 -6.98
C GLU A 66 -3.48 -9.34 -8.51
N PHE A 67 -2.32 -9.13 -9.14
CA PHE A 67 -2.21 -9.01 -10.60
C PHE A 67 -1.49 -10.19 -11.26
N GLY A 68 -0.90 -11.08 -10.47
CA GLY A 68 -0.21 -12.27 -10.98
C GLY A 68 0.91 -11.90 -11.96
N PRO A 69 1.05 -12.62 -13.09
CA PRO A 69 2.09 -12.35 -14.07
C PRO A 69 1.91 -11.02 -14.82
N LEU A 70 0.72 -10.40 -14.76
CA LEU A 70 0.43 -9.13 -15.43
C LEU A 70 0.83 -7.90 -14.61
N VAL A 71 1.43 -8.08 -13.43
CA VAL A 71 1.82 -6.99 -12.53
C VAL A 71 2.64 -5.90 -13.21
N MET A 72 3.58 -6.27 -14.10
CA MET A 72 4.41 -5.29 -14.81
C MET A 72 3.58 -4.45 -15.77
N THR A 73 2.65 -5.07 -16.51
CA THR A 73 1.75 -4.37 -17.42
C THR A 73 0.83 -3.39 -16.67
N VAL A 74 0.38 -3.75 -15.47
CA VAL A 74 -0.43 -2.87 -14.61
C VAL A 74 0.40 -1.72 -14.01
N PHE A 75 1.69 -1.93 -13.76
CA PHE A 75 2.55 -0.89 -13.19
C PHE A 75 3.12 0.06 -14.24
N ASP A 76 3.16 -0.35 -15.50
CA ASP A 76 3.61 0.48 -16.62
C ASP A 76 2.49 1.34 -17.23
N SER A 77 1.24 1.20 -16.76
CA SER A 77 0.06 1.91 -17.28
C SER A 77 -0.17 3.30 -16.69
#